data_AF-W0R8P9-F1
#
_entry.id   AF-W0R8P9-F1
#
_cell.length_a   1.000
_cell.length_b   1.000
_cell.length_c   1.000
_cell.angle_alpha   90.00
_cell.angle_beta   90.00
_cell.angle_gamma   90.00
#
_symmetry.space_group_name_H-M   'P 1'
#
loop_
_entity.id
_entity.type
_entity.pdbx_description
1 polymer ?
#
loop_
_entity_poly.entity_id
_entity_poly.type
_entity_poly.pdbx_seq_one_letter_code
_entity_poly.pdbx_strand_id
1 'polypeptide(L)'
;MLATLLILAGLYLDLASLWAFWQQKTTINPLKPNNTRTLATTGVYRFSRNPMYLSLACYLLAISLWQANPFGILFIWGFVAYITHFQILPEERILQAKFGQAYLDYQAHVRRWL
;
A
#
# COMPACT_ATOMS: atom_id res chain seq x y z
N MET A 1 17.99 15.67 4.67
CA MET A 1 17.45 15.73 3.30
C MET A 1 16.70 14.45 2.92
N LEU A 2 17.33 13.27 2.93
CA LEU A 2 16.68 12.01 2.52
C LEU A 2 15.44 11.63 3.35
N ALA A 3 15.52 11.72 4.68
CA ALA A 3 14.37 11.45 5.55
C ALA A 3 13.17 12.38 5.24
N THR A 4 13.41 13.66 4.99
CA THR A 4 12.37 14.62 4.61
C THR A 4 11.71 14.24 3.29
N LEU A 5 12.49 13.83 2.29
CA LEU A 5 11.94 13.37 1.00
C LEU A 5 11.06 12.13 1.16
N LEU A 6 11.46 11.19 2.02
CA LEU A 6 10.66 10.00 2.33
C LEU A 6 9.35 10.34 3.04
N ILE A 7 9.35 11.31 3.95
CA ILE A 7 8.13 11.80 4.60
C ILE A 7 7.20 12.43 3.56
N LEU A 8 7.72 13.29 2.67
CA LEU A 8 6.92 13.91 1.61
C LEU A 8 6.36 12.87 0.64
N ALA A 9 7.16 11.86 0.27
CA ALA A 9 6.71 10.76 -0.58
C ALA A 9 5.63 9.92 0.11
N GLY A 10 5.81 9.59 1.40
CA GLY A 10 4.81 8.88 2.19
C GLY A 10 3.49 9.66 2.28
N LEU A 11 3.57 10.97 2.54
CA LEU A 11 2.40 11.86 2.60
C LEU A 11 1.66 11.91 1.28
N TYR A 12 2.40 12.03 0.17
CA TYR A 12 1.81 11.98 -1.16
C TYR A 12 1.08 10.65 -1.41
N LEU A 13 1.73 9.52 -1.09
CA LEU A 13 1.13 8.18 -1.25
C LEU A 13 -0.12 7.99 -0.41
N ASP A 14 -0.11 8.43 0.85
CA ASP A 14 -1.29 8.38 1.74
C ASP A 14 -2.44 9.21 1.20
N LEU A 15 -2.19 10.49 0.91
CA LEU A 15 -3.22 11.41 0.45
C LEU A 15 -3.78 10.96 -0.90
N ALA A 16 -2.93 10.49 -1.82
CA ALA A 16 -3.37 9.97 -3.10
C ALA A 16 -4.15 8.65 -2.96
N SER A 17 -3.79 7.79 -2.01
CA SER A 17 -4.54 6.56 -1.71
C SER A 17 -5.92 6.87 -1.14
N LEU A 18 -6.00 7.80 -0.18
CA LEU A 18 -7.26 8.30 0.39
C LEU A 18 -8.13 8.95 -0.68
N TRP A 19 -7.55 9.76 -1.55
CA TRP A 19 -8.24 10.42 -2.65
C TRP A 19 -8.81 9.42 -3.65
N ALA A 20 -8.07 8.36 -3.98
CA ALA A 20 -8.55 7.29 -4.85
C ALA A 20 -9.76 6.57 -4.25
N PHE A 21 -9.72 6.24 -2.95
CA PHE A 21 -10.86 5.62 -2.26
C PHE A 21 -12.07 6.56 -2.15
N TRP A 22 -11.81 7.86 -1.93
CA TRP A 22 -12.86 8.88 -1.87
C TRP A 22 -13.59 9.03 -3.21
N GLN A 23 -12.84 9.11 -4.32
CA GLN A 23 -13.43 9.14 -5.66
C GLN A 23 -14.27 7.90 -5.97
N GLN A 24 -13.83 6.74 -5.47
CA GLN A 24 -14.53 5.47 -5.70
C GLN A 24 -15.71 5.23 -4.74
N LYS A 25 -15.94 6.13 -3.77
CA LYS A 25 -16.97 6.00 -2.69
C LYS A 25 -16.89 4.64 -1.97
N THR A 26 -15.70 4.05 -1.91
CA THR A 26 -15.45 2.77 -1.25
C THR A 26 -14.91 3.02 0.15
N THR A 27 -15.12 2.07 1.06
CA THR A 27 -14.58 2.17 2.41
C THR A 27 -13.05 2.16 2.36
N ILE A 28 -12.40 3.12 3.02
CA ILE A 28 -10.93 3.18 3.16
C ILE A 28 -10.41 2.01 4.00
N ASN A 29 -11.28 1.34 4.76
CA ASN A 29 -10.89 0.35 5.74
C ASN A 29 -10.40 -0.94 5.05
N PRO A 30 -9.08 -1.23 5.05
CA PRO A 30 -8.52 -2.44 4.45
C PRO A 30 -8.96 -3.70 5.19
N LEU A 31 -9.46 -3.57 6.42
CA LEU A 31 -9.99 -4.67 7.24
C LEU A 31 -11.42 -5.07 6.82
N LYS A 32 -12.03 -4.36 5.86
CA LYS A 32 -13.35 -4.70 5.30
C LYS A 32 -13.32 -4.70 3.76
N PRO A 33 -12.49 -5.53 3.12
CA PRO A 33 -12.35 -5.55 1.66
C PRO A 33 -13.62 -6.02 0.94
N ASN A 34 -14.53 -6.71 1.65
CA ASN A 34 -15.87 -7.02 1.13
C ASN A 34 -16.70 -5.79 0.75
N ASN A 35 -16.41 -4.62 1.33
CA ASN A 35 -17.13 -3.38 1.03
C ASN A 35 -16.60 -2.64 -0.20
N THR A 36 -15.47 -3.08 -0.78
CA THR A 36 -14.84 -2.44 -1.95
C THR A 36 -15.69 -2.64 -3.20
N ARG A 37 -16.39 -1.61 -3.67
CA ARG A 37 -17.34 -1.71 -4.80
C ARG A 37 -16.65 -1.68 -6.17
N THR A 38 -15.52 -1.01 -6.26
CA THR A 38 -14.76 -0.82 -7.50
C THR A 38 -13.28 -1.09 -7.24
N LEU A 39 -12.59 -1.56 -8.28
CA LEU A 39 -11.16 -1.80 -8.21
C LEU A 39 -10.40 -0.47 -8.42
N ALA A 40 -9.53 -0.11 -7.47
CA ALA A 40 -8.64 1.03 -7.61
C ALA A 40 -7.41 0.63 -8.44
N THR A 41 -7.36 1.08 -9.70
CA THR A 41 -6.26 0.81 -10.65
C THR A 41 -5.61 2.08 -11.21
N THR A 42 -6.10 3.26 -10.84
CA THR A 42 -5.65 4.57 -11.34
C THR A 42 -4.89 5.36 -10.27
N GLY A 43 -4.26 6.46 -10.67
CA GLY A 43 -3.46 7.28 -9.74
C GLY A 43 -2.28 6.49 -9.20
N VAL A 44 -2.05 6.51 -7.87
CA VAL A 44 -0.94 5.78 -7.24
C VAL A 44 -1.07 4.26 -7.33
N TYR A 45 -2.30 3.74 -7.56
CA TYR A 45 -2.56 2.31 -7.72
C TYR A 45 -2.06 1.75 -9.05
N ARG A 46 -1.74 2.58 -10.05
CA ARG A 46 -1.09 2.09 -11.29
C ARG A 46 0.34 1.59 -11.05
N PHE A 47 0.93 2.02 -9.93
CA PHE A 47 2.33 1.83 -9.63
C PHE A 47 2.50 0.65 -8.65
N SER A 48 1.81 0.70 -7.51
CA SER A 48 1.78 -0.37 -6.51
C SER A 48 0.33 -0.78 -6.28
N ARG A 49 0.07 -2.06 -6.05
CA ARG A 49 -1.26 -2.50 -5.58
C ARG A 49 -1.53 -2.08 -4.13
N ASN A 50 -0.48 -1.76 -3.38
CA ASN A 50 -0.53 -1.47 -1.94
C ASN A 50 0.14 -0.13 -1.57
N PRO A 51 -0.25 1.01 -2.22
CA PRO A 51 0.41 2.30 -2.02
C PRO A 51 0.23 2.84 -0.58
N MET A 52 -0.87 2.50 0.08
CA MET A 52 -1.14 2.88 1.48
C MET A 52 -0.24 2.14 2.49
N TYR A 53 0.22 0.92 2.17
CA TYR A 53 1.22 0.24 3.02
C TYR A 53 2.64 0.71 2.68
N LEU A 54 2.85 1.15 1.44
CA LEU A 54 4.12 1.72 0.99
C LEU A 54 4.42 3.06 1.66
N SER A 55 3.41 3.92 1.87
CA SER A 55 3.58 5.16 2.65
C SER A 55 4.06 4.89 4.07
N LEU A 56 3.49 3.89 4.75
CA LEU A 56 3.92 3.50 6.09
C LEU A 56 5.37 2.98 6.10
N ALA A 57 5.76 2.21 5.09
CA ALA A 57 7.15 1.79 4.92
C ALA A 57 8.09 3.00 4.69
N CYS A 58 7.67 4.02 3.92
CA CYS A 58 8.43 5.26 3.75
C CYS A 58 8.63 6.01 5.06
N TYR A 59 7.60 6.10 5.91
CA TYR A 59 7.73 6.74 7.23
C TYR A 59 8.65 5.97 8.15
N LEU A 60 8.54 4.63 8.20
CA LEU A 60 9.46 3.80 9.00
C LEU A 60 10.91 3.98 8.54
N LEU A 61 11.14 4.06 7.22
CA LEU A 61 12.46 4.33 6.67
C LEU A 61 12.97 5.73 7.02
N ALA A 62 12.11 6.75 6.94
CA ALA A 62 12.47 8.11 7.32
C ALA A 62 12.90 8.19 8.79
N ILE A 63 12.15 7.53 9.69
CA ILE A 63 12.46 7.48 11.12
C ILE A 63 13.76 6.72 11.38
N SER A 64 13.96 5.57 10.73
CA SER A 64 15.20 4.78 10.86
C SER A 64 16.43 5.58 10.43
N LEU A 65 16.32 6.33 9.33
CA LEU A 65 17.41 7.20 8.85
C LEU A 65 17.65 8.39 9.79
N TRP A 66 16.60 8.98 10.35
CA TRP A 66 16.72 10.10 11.28
C TRP A 66 17.42 9.69 12.58
N GLN A 67 17.17 8.47 13.07
CA GLN A 67 17.82 7.92 14.26
C GLN A 67 19.23 7.33 13.98
N ALA A 68 19.66 7.28 12.72
CA ALA A 68 20.89 6.59 12.29
C ALA A 68 21.00 5.14 12.83
N ASN A 69 19.86 4.46 12.97
CA ASN A 69 19.79 3.14 13.59
C ASN A 69 19.72 2.04 12.51
N PRO A 70 20.76 1.20 12.36
CA PRO A 70 20.79 0.14 11.34
C PRO A 70 19.76 -0.97 11.60
N PHE A 71 19.34 -1.19 12.86
CA PHE A 71 18.28 -2.16 13.18
C PHE A 71 16.90 -1.72 12.65
N GLY A 72 16.73 -0.44 12.31
CA GLY A 72 15.49 0.03 11.69
C GLY A 72 15.25 -0.58 10.31
N ILE A 73 16.31 -0.96 9.57
CA ILE A 73 16.16 -1.70 8.31
C ILE A 73 15.53 -3.08 8.58
N LEU A 74 16.03 -3.82 9.57
CA LEU A 74 15.48 -5.13 9.94
C LEU A 74 13.99 -5.01 10.35
N PHE A 75 13.64 -3.94 11.07
CA PHE A 75 12.25 -3.66 11.42
C PHE A 75 11.37 -3.41 10.20
N ILE A 76 11.86 -2.68 9.19
CA ILE A 76 11.13 -2.44 7.93
C ILE A 76 10.92 -3.75 7.17
N TRP A 77 11.95 -4.61 7.09
CA TRP A 77 11.80 -5.95 6.49
C TRP A 77 10.76 -6.79 7.23
N GLY A 78 10.80 -6.78 8.57
CA GLY A 78 9.80 -7.45 9.40
C GLY A 78 8.39 -6.90 9.17
N PHE A 79 8.23 -5.58 9.08
CA PHE A 79 6.98 -4.93 8.76
C PHE A 79 6.45 -5.34 7.37
N VAL A 80 7.28 -5.28 6.32
CA VAL A 80 6.88 -5.66 4.95
C VAL A 80 6.46 -7.13 4.90
N ALA A 81 7.20 -8.03 5.55
CA ALA A 81 6.86 -9.44 5.63
C ALA A 81 5.53 -9.67 6.37
N TYR A 82 5.37 -9.04 7.53
CA TYR A 82 4.18 -9.14 8.36
C TYR A 82 2.94 -8.63 7.62
N ILE A 83 2.99 -7.41 7.09
CA ILE A 83 1.85 -6.80 6.40
C ILE A 83 1.52 -7.54 5.10
N THR A 84 2.53 -8.06 4.39
CA THR A 84 2.31 -8.91 3.22
C THR A 84 1.53 -10.15 3.58
N HIS A 85 1.93 -10.86 4.63
CA HIS A 85 1.34 -12.14 4.97
C HIS A 85 -0.04 -12.02 5.63
N PHE A 86 -0.19 -11.08 6.56
CA PHE A 86 -1.37 -10.98 7.41
C PHE A 86 -2.43 -9.99 6.93
N GLN A 87 -2.08 -9.03 6.06
CA GLN A 87 -3.05 -8.06 5.54
C GLN A 87 -3.20 -8.16 4.02
N ILE A 88 -2.09 -8.01 3.28
CA ILE A 88 -2.14 -7.93 1.82
C ILE A 88 -2.64 -9.24 1.21
N LEU A 89 -2.08 -10.40 1.58
CA LEU A 89 -2.51 -11.68 1.00
C LEU A 89 -4.00 -11.99 1.25
N PRO A 90 -4.56 -11.85 2.47
CA PRO A 90 -5.99 -11.97 2.69
C PRO A 90 -6.82 -10.99 1.85
N GLU A 91 -6.40 -9.73 1.77
CA GLU A 91 -7.09 -8.72 0.96
C GLU A 91 -7.08 -9.07 -0.53
N GLU A 92 -5.92 -9.43 -1.09
CA GLU A 92 -5.79 -9.80 -2.51
C GLU A 92 -6.66 -11.03 -2.84
N ARG A 93 -6.78 -12.01 -1.93
CA ARG A 93 -7.68 -13.16 -2.12
C ARG A 93 -9.15 -12.74 -2.20
N ILE A 94 -9.57 -11.80 -1.34
CA ILE A 94 -10.94 -11.28 -1.34
C ILE A 94 -11.21 -10.46 -2.61
N LEU A 95 -10.26 -9.63 -3.02
CA LEU A 95 -10.36 -8.85 -4.26
C LEU A 95 -10.40 -9.76 -5.49
N GLN A 96 -9.56 -10.80 -5.54
CA GLN A 96 -9.58 -11.79 -6.61
C GLN A 96 -10.91 -12.54 -6.66
N ALA A 97 -11.44 -12.98 -5.51
CA ALA A 97 -12.74 -13.65 -5.46
C ALA A 97 -13.90 -12.73 -5.90
N LYS A 98 -13.79 -11.42 -5.63
CA LYS A 98 -14.84 -10.44 -5.91
C LYS A 98 -14.82 -9.93 -7.36
N PHE A 99 -13.64 -9.66 -7.91
CA PHE A 99 -13.47 -9.01 -9.22
C PHE A 99 -12.97 -9.96 -10.31
N GLY A 100 -12.59 -11.19 -9.95
CA GLY A 100 -12.21 -12.24 -10.90
C GLY A 100 -11.11 -11.81 -11.86
N GLN A 101 -11.39 -11.94 -13.17
CA GLN A 101 -10.42 -11.66 -14.23
C GLN A 101 -9.92 -10.21 -14.21
N ALA A 102 -10.76 -9.24 -13.89
CA ALA A 102 -10.34 -7.84 -13.83
C ALA A 102 -9.22 -7.60 -12.80
N TYR A 103 -9.23 -8.36 -11.69
CA TYR A 103 -8.16 -8.30 -10.71
C TYR A 103 -6.91 -9.06 -11.16
N LEU A 104 -7.06 -10.21 -11.82
CA LEU A 104 -5.94 -10.96 -12.39
C LEU A 104 -5.18 -10.14 -13.44
N ASP A 105 -5.92 -9.46 -14.33
CA ASP A 105 -5.33 -8.58 -15.33
C ASP A 105 -4.58 -7.43 -14.67
N TYR A 106 -5.17 -6.82 -13.62
CA TYR A 106 -4.48 -5.80 -12.83
C TYR A 106 -3.21 -6.35 -12.16
N GLN A 107 -3.25 -7.56 -11.61
CA GLN A 107 -2.10 -8.20 -10.99
C GLN A 107 -0.97 -8.49 -11.97
N ALA A 108 -1.28 -8.74 -13.24
CA ALA A 108 -0.28 -8.97 -14.29
C ALA A 108 0.49 -7.69 -14.65
N HIS A 109 -0.14 -6.52 -14.52
CA HIS A 109 0.46 -5.23 -14.90
C HIS A 109 1.08 -4.48 -13.72
N VAL A 110 0.57 -4.69 -12.50
CA VAL A 110 0.97 -3.93 -11.31
C VAL A 110 1.45 -4.86 -10.21
N ARG A 111 2.65 -4.61 -9.70
CA ARG A 111 3.26 -5.41 -8.64
C ARG A 111 2.62 -5.12 -7.28
N ARG A 112 2.73 -6.09 -6.36
CA ARG A 112 2.23 -5.97 -4.99
C ARG A 112 2.84 -4.77 -4.26
N TRP A 113 4.16 -4.69 -4.38
CA TRP A 113 5.00 -3.56 -3.99
C TRP A 113 5.62 -3.03 -5.27
N LEU A 114 5.72 -1.71 -5.42
CA LEU A 114 6.37 -1.04 -6.56
C LEU A 114 7.78 -1.60 -6.83
#